data_AF-A0A8H8JN88-F1
#
_entry.id   AF-A0A8H8JN88-F1
#
_cell.length_a   1.000
_cell.length_b   1.000
_cell.length_c   1.000
_cell.angle_alpha   90.00
_cell.angle_beta   90.00
_cell.angle_gamma   90.00
#
_symmetry.space_group_name_H-M   'P 1'
#
loop_
_entity.id
_entity.type
_entity.pdbx_description
1 polymer ?
#
loop_
_entity_poly.entity_id
_entity_poly.type
_entity_poly.pdbx_seq_one_letter_code
_entity_poly.pdbx_strand_id
1 'polypeptide(L)'
;MVIPKGQFHAGSRSHILLAACGAKEVAKEPGGRGAFTTALLKVLRSVRPDALTYMGIMDRLPAIPDQTPQCEGQNKGLVLFGAKVAGADRQFVRVLKTGDTYMLQAGAAQGIEIGAQFDVHADCVLSGNSNPALASFTVRSVGPFRSELEPTGPVPAYLPSPLYGRQTMEGKNYELKVFFTNAFVEIMGRDMDGWRGGLIGSGGAAEFGYAKAESEAGLVVGLEHGRAVYETRHKEVNASGLVRIPHTTGTTAKEVLPVIRAAAKWNWHANRTNADDPFKGQVRIEMKRLDRRDGGPPGPVGDDLNSGGVAEVIANDEQLYGFRLVNESKYDLYPYLFYFDANDLSVEGYYLGSHGSIAGCDAQLPGKGPNGTWPAGELTLGYGPNNASPLNMLLPPNEDRGVIIFKLFVTTSATDFTLLEQSSPFLGGRKMTKAAYNTLEKKDLWGTSMMIVSCGRKPLQLYTWRDGIDMNKALREHLVGRSSSPLIIKSIGVTPERRAWFQTTPISANRLAVIRNVRLRTLARDQGQYGAAKNKHYSSFDLAILDSKGRVKLNPSTQKPCTWQSHPNQPNSKQYAWVDGLVFDEYHELWRHIEPGDSLQVVMCAQTKNCVNDAAEGHFMFW
;
A
#
# COMPACT_ATOMS: atom_id res chain seq x y z
N MET A 1 -13.86 -10.44 -3.53
CA MET A 1 -13.86 -10.11 -4.98
C MET A 1 -12.98 -11.13 -5.65
N VAL A 2 -13.33 -11.63 -6.83
CA VAL A 2 -12.48 -12.61 -7.52
C VAL A 2 -12.13 -12.03 -8.88
N ILE A 3 -10.87 -11.67 -9.08
CA ILE A 3 -10.35 -11.59 -10.45
C ILE A 3 -10.26 -13.05 -10.91
N PRO A 4 -11.08 -13.50 -11.88
CA PRO A 4 -11.14 -14.91 -12.23
C PRO A 4 -9.76 -15.43 -12.63
N LYS A 5 -9.24 -16.35 -11.82
CA LYS A 5 -8.04 -17.13 -12.10
C LYS A 5 -8.38 -18.19 -13.12
N GLY A 6 -8.32 -17.82 -14.40
CA GLY A 6 -8.29 -18.77 -15.49
C GLY A 6 -9.56 -18.78 -16.33
N GLN A 7 -9.69 -17.80 -17.21
CA GLN A 7 -10.08 -18.00 -18.61
C GLN A 7 -9.95 -16.65 -19.32
N PHE A 8 -8.72 -16.25 -19.63
CA PHE A 8 -8.47 -15.14 -20.55
C PHE A 8 -7.53 -15.62 -21.64
N HIS A 9 -8.01 -15.56 -22.88
CA HIS A 9 -7.27 -15.95 -24.07
C HIS A 9 -5.95 -15.16 -24.18
N ALA A 10 -4.88 -15.93 -24.42
CA ALA A 10 -3.59 -15.57 -25.02
C ALA A 10 -3.05 -14.14 -24.78
N GLY A 11 -2.54 -13.89 -23.57
CA GLY A 11 -1.59 -12.81 -23.29
C GLY A 11 -0.28 -13.35 -22.71
N SER A 12 0.51 -12.50 -22.04
CA SER A 12 1.77 -12.87 -21.34
C SER A 12 1.64 -14.00 -20.28
N ARG A 13 0.42 -14.50 -20.02
CA ARG A 13 0.11 -15.67 -19.18
C ARG A 13 0.33 -17.02 -19.84
N SER A 14 0.28 -17.11 -21.17
CA SER A 14 0.33 -18.42 -21.87
C SER A 14 1.72 -18.80 -22.39
N HIS A 15 2.66 -17.85 -22.48
CA HIS A 15 3.97 -18.08 -23.08
C HIS A 15 5.08 -17.31 -22.37
N ILE A 16 6.32 -17.78 -22.53
CA ILE A 16 7.55 -17.08 -22.15
C ILE A 16 8.31 -16.72 -23.41
N LEU A 17 8.73 -15.46 -23.51
CA LEU A 17 9.61 -14.98 -24.57
C LEU A 17 11.04 -14.92 -24.04
N LEU A 18 11.97 -15.57 -24.74
CA LEU A 18 13.41 -15.36 -24.55
C LEU A 18 13.96 -14.65 -25.80
N ALA A 19 14.28 -13.37 -25.66
CA ALA A 19 14.85 -12.54 -26.71
C ALA A 19 16.38 -12.48 -26.60
N ALA A 20 17.08 -12.48 -27.74
CA ALA A 20 18.53 -12.56 -27.80
C ALA A 20 19.26 -11.25 -27.42
N CYS A 21 18.56 -10.12 -27.41
CA CYS A 21 19.09 -8.79 -27.11
C CYS A 21 17.96 -7.84 -26.68
N GLY A 22 18.33 -6.66 -26.18
CA GLY A 22 17.41 -5.57 -25.86
C GLY A 22 16.77 -4.94 -27.10
N ALA A 23 15.74 -4.13 -26.90
CA ALA A 23 14.95 -3.53 -27.98
C ALA A 23 15.75 -2.55 -28.85
N LYS A 24 16.85 -2.00 -28.33
CA LYS A 24 17.76 -1.08 -29.03
C LYS A 24 19.07 -1.74 -29.48
N GLU A 25 19.19 -3.05 -29.32
CA GLU A 25 20.40 -3.81 -29.60
C GLU A 25 20.20 -4.74 -30.81
N VAL A 26 21.29 -5.37 -31.28
CA VAL A 26 21.26 -6.30 -32.41
C VAL A 26 21.79 -7.67 -31.98
N ALA A 27 21.07 -8.73 -32.35
CA ALA A 27 21.52 -10.10 -32.12
C ALA A 27 22.69 -10.48 -33.05
N LYS A 28 23.77 -11.05 -32.51
CA LYS A 28 25.00 -11.34 -33.25
C LYS A 28 25.25 -12.84 -33.41
N GLU A 29 25.98 -13.20 -34.47
CA GLU A 29 26.36 -14.59 -34.79
C GLU A 29 27.88 -14.77 -34.94
N PRO A 30 28.69 -14.58 -33.87
CA PRO A 30 30.14 -14.76 -33.95
C PRO A 30 30.48 -16.20 -34.36
N GLY A 31 31.25 -16.34 -35.45
CA GLY A 31 31.62 -17.66 -35.98
C GLY A 31 30.45 -18.47 -36.55
N GLY A 32 29.40 -17.80 -37.05
CA GLY A 32 28.25 -18.45 -37.70
C GLY A 32 27.28 -19.12 -36.73
N ARG A 33 27.34 -18.81 -35.44
CA ARG A 33 26.39 -19.27 -34.42
C ARG A 33 25.92 -18.09 -33.59
N GLY A 34 24.61 -18.01 -33.33
CA GLY A 34 24.05 -16.99 -32.43
C GLY A 34 24.75 -16.95 -31.07
N ALA A 35 25.19 -15.76 -30.65
CA ALA A 35 25.89 -15.58 -29.38
C ALA A 35 25.00 -15.97 -28.18
N PHE A 36 23.76 -15.48 -28.18
CA PHE A 36 22.74 -15.85 -27.21
C PHE A 36 22.45 -17.35 -27.21
N THR A 37 22.18 -17.93 -28.38
CA THR A 37 21.87 -19.36 -28.51
C THR A 37 23.02 -20.23 -28.02
N THR A 38 24.27 -19.84 -28.30
CA THR A 38 25.46 -20.56 -27.83
C THR A 38 25.58 -20.52 -26.30
N ALA A 39 25.33 -19.35 -25.69
CA ALA A 39 25.31 -19.19 -24.24
C ALA A 39 24.16 -19.98 -23.58
N LEU A 40 22.95 -19.89 -24.14
CA LEU A 40 21.77 -20.63 -23.70
C LEU A 40 22.01 -22.15 -23.69
N LEU A 41 22.54 -22.69 -24.78
CA LEU A 41 22.82 -24.12 -24.89
C LEU A 41 23.90 -24.59 -23.89
N LYS A 42 24.86 -23.75 -23.52
CA LYS A 42 25.84 -24.07 -22.46
C LYS A 42 25.13 -24.20 -21.11
N VAL A 43 24.25 -23.27 -20.76
CA VAL A 43 23.47 -23.32 -19.51
C VAL A 43 22.61 -24.59 -19.46
N LEU A 44 21.83 -24.85 -20.52
CA LEU A 44 20.94 -26.02 -20.60
C LEU A 44 21.67 -27.37 -20.56
N ARG A 45 22.96 -27.42 -20.92
CA ARG A 45 23.80 -28.62 -20.80
C ARG A 45 24.43 -28.77 -19.41
N SER A 46 24.57 -27.69 -18.67
CA SER A 46 25.23 -27.66 -17.35
C SER A 46 24.29 -27.94 -16.19
N VAL A 47 22.99 -27.66 -16.36
CA VAL A 47 21.97 -27.83 -15.32
C VAL A 47 20.81 -28.63 -15.91
N ARG A 48 20.28 -29.58 -15.15
CA ARG A 48 19.13 -30.36 -15.59
C ARG A 48 17.90 -29.45 -15.79
N PRO A 49 17.08 -29.65 -16.83
CA PRO A 49 15.90 -28.82 -17.07
C PRO A 49 14.89 -28.80 -15.93
N ASP A 50 14.80 -29.88 -15.14
CA ASP A 50 13.90 -30.00 -13.98
C ASP A 50 14.39 -29.23 -12.73
N ALA A 51 15.64 -28.76 -12.75
CA ALA A 51 16.24 -27.90 -11.72
C ALA A 51 16.47 -26.46 -12.25
N LEU A 52 15.87 -26.09 -13.38
CA LEU A 52 16.14 -24.83 -14.06
C LEU A 52 14.84 -24.12 -14.46
N THR A 53 14.68 -22.87 -14.02
CA THR A 53 13.57 -21.99 -14.40
C THR A 53 13.93 -21.10 -15.59
N TYR A 54 12.95 -20.50 -16.29
CA TYR A 54 13.28 -19.58 -17.40
C TYR A 54 14.09 -18.36 -16.92
N MET A 55 13.83 -17.84 -15.72
CA MET A 55 14.68 -16.84 -15.07
C MET A 55 16.05 -17.42 -14.69
N GLY A 56 16.08 -18.64 -14.14
CA GLY A 56 17.31 -19.34 -13.81
C GLY A 56 18.27 -19.56 -14.98
N ILE A 57 17.75 -19.59 -16.21
CA ILE A 57 18.57 -19.51 -17.43
C ILE A 57 19.32 -18.19 -17.47
N MET A 58 18.59 -17.07 -17.38
CA MET A 58 19.11 -15.71 -17.49
C MET A 58 20.18 -15.43 -16.45
N ASP A 59 19.98 -15.92 -15.23
CA ASP A 59 20.94 -15.81 -14.11
C ASP A 59 22.27 -16.51 -14.37
N ARG A 60 22.23 -17.57 -15.18
CA ARG A 60 23.38 -18.42 -15.49
C ARG A 60 23.99 -18.06 -16.85
N LEU A 61 23.37 -17.19 -17.63
CA LEU A 61 23.94 -16.72 -18.88
C LEU A 61 25.19 -15.88 -18.57
N PRO A 62 26.33 -16.14 -19.24
CA PRO A 62 27.45 -15.23 -19.20
C PRO A 62 27.05 -13.87 -19.80
N ALA A 63 27.77 -12.81 -19.43
CA ALA A 63 27.67 -11.54 -20.13
C ALA A 63 28.00 -11.73 -21.62
N ILE A 64 27.13 -11.23 -22.49
CA ILE A 64 27.30 -11.31 -23.94
C ILE A 64 27.67 -9.90 -24.43
N PRO A 65 28.84 -9.70 -25.06
CA PRO A 65 29.26 -8.36 -25.49
C PRO A 65 28.26 -7.67 -26.42
N ASP A 66 27.81 -6.48 -26.02
CA ASP A 66 26.80 -5.63 -26.67
C ASP A 66 25.47 -6.35 -26.97
N GLN A 67 25.13 -7.36 -26.17
CA GLN A 67 23.84 -8.04 -26.21
C GLN A 67 23.34 -8.35 -24.81
N THR A 68 22.11 -7.93 -24.56
CA THR A 68 21.42 -8.06 -23.30
C THR A 68 20.17 -8.91 -23.52
N PRO A 69 20.28 -10.24 -23.42
CA PRO A 69 19.11 -11.11 -23.54
C PRO A 69 17.96 -10.72 -22.61
N GLN A 70 16.73 -10.89 -23.08
CA GLN A 70 15.49 -10.56 -22.36
C GLN A 70 14.64 -11.81 -22.14
N CYS A 71 13.94 -11.87 -21.02
CA CYS A 71 12.99 -12.91 -20.63
C CYS A 71 11.69 -12.25 -20.19
N GLU A 72 10.62 -12.45 -20.95
CA GLU A 72 9.32 -11.83 -20.71
C GLU A 72 8.24 -12.89 -20.52
N GLY A 73 7.21 -12.52 -19.75
CA GLY A 73 6.03 -13.37 -19.52
C GLY A 73 5.73 -13.57 -18.03
N GLN A 74 4.44 -13.74 -17.72
CA GLN A 74 3.93 -13.87 -16.36
C GLN A 74 4.32 -15.18 -15.68
N ASN A 75 4.92 -16.14 -16.38
CA ASN A 75 5.33 -17.44 -15.84
C ASN A 75 6.87 -17.67 -15.87
N LYS A 76 7.68 -16.62 -16.06
CA LYS A 76 9.16 -16.72 -16.19
C LYS A 76 9.90 -17.47 -15.06
N GLY A 77 9.34 -17.58 -13.86
CA GLY A 77 9.94 -18.37 -12.76
C GLY A 77 9.48 -19.83 -12.69
N LEU A 78 8.70 -20.33 -13.65
CA LEU A 78 8.40 -21.75 -13.77
C LEU A 78 9.63 -22.53 -14.28
N VAL A 79 9.71 -23.81 -13.89
CA VAL A 79 10.69 -24.78 -14.42
C VAL A 79 10.47 -24.95 -15.93
N LEU A 80 11.57 -25.10 -16.67
CA LEU A 80 11.57 -25.32 -18.11
C LEU A 80 10.69 -26.52 -18.49
N PHE A 81 9.81 -26.31 -19.48
CA PHE A 81 8.98 -27.34 -20.13
C PHE A 81 8.11 -28.21 -19.21
N GLY A 82 7.86 -27.79 -17.97
CA GLY A 82 6.89 -28.46 -17.08
C GLY A 82 7.27 -29.89 -16.69
N ALA A 83 8.56 -30.19 -16.49
CA ALA A 83 8.97 -31.42 -15.83
C ALA A 83 8.21 -31.57 -14.50
N LYS A 84 7.59 -32.73 -14.27
CA LYS A 84 6.58 -33.03 -13.22
C LYS A 84 7.10 -32.92 -11.77
N VAL A 85 7.63 -31.77 -11.36
CA VAL A 85 8.13 -31.50 -10.01
C VAL A 85 7.63 -30.12 -9.56
N ALA A 86 7.32 -29.99 -8.27
CA ALA A 86 6.96 -28.72 -7.64
C ALA A 86 8.05 -27.67 -7.92
N GLY A 87 7.66 -26.47 -8.38
CA GLY A 87 8.60 -25.39 -8.73
C GLY A 87 9.44 -24.90 -7.54
N ALA A 88 10.41 -24.02 -7.83
CA ALA A 88 11.29 -23.38 -6.84
C ALA A 88 10.51 -22.66 -5.73
N ASP A 89 11.01 -22.54 -4.49
CA ASP A 89 10.27 -21.87 -3.40
C ASP A 89 10.49 -20.33 -3.43
N ARG A 90 9.40 -19.56 -3.29
CA ARG A 90 9.37 -18.08 -3.35
C ARG A 90 10.12 -17.38 -2.22
N GLN A 91 10.36 -18.07 -1.11
CA GLN A 91 10.98 -17.44 0.05
C GLN A 91 12.48 -17.13 -0.19
N PHE A 92 13.06 -17.62 -1.28
CA PHE A 92 14.47 -17.55 -1.60
C PHE A 92 14.84 -16.31 -2.42
N VAL A 93 15.81 -15.56 -1.91
CA VAL A 93 16.38 -14.35 -2.50
C VAL A 93 17.86 -14.59 -2.74
N ARG A 94 18.39 -14.21 -3.90
CA ARG A 94 19.81 -14.41 -4.17
C ARG A 94 20.68 -13.69 -3.12
N VAL A 95 21.74 -14.35 -2.67
CA VAL A 95 22.79 -13.80 -1.83
C VAL A 95 24.10 -13.83 -2.61
N LEU A 96 24.76 -12.68 -2.70
CA LEU A 96 26.08 -12.52 -3.31
C LEU A 96 27.14 -12.36 -2.23
N LYS A 97 28.22 -13.13 -2.33
CA LYS A 97 29.41 -12.89 -1.53
C LYS A 97 30.33 -11.91 -2.27
N THR A 98 30.60 -10.75 -1.66
CA THR A 98 31.51 -9.73 -2.19
C THR A 98 32.62 -9.50 -1.17
N GLY A 99 33.81 -10.06 -1.42
CA GLY A 99 34.86 -10.13 -0.41
C GLY A 99 34.39 -10.91 0.82
N ASP A 100 34.42 -10.28 1.99
CA ASP A 100 33.98 -10.86 3.27
C ASP A 100 32.52 -10.55 3.61
N THR A 101 31.80 -9.84 2.74
CA THR A 101 30.41 -9.42 2.98
C THR A 101 29.41 -10.27 2.19
N TYR A 102 28.23 -10.48 2.78
CA TYR A 102 27.11 -11.17 2.14
C TYR A 102 26.01 -10.16 1.83
N MET A 103 25.60 -10.07 0.58
CA MET A 103 24.64 -9.09 0.10
C MET A 103 23.38 -9.80 -0.39
N LEU A 104 22.29 -9.63 0.36
CA LEU A 104 20.95 -10.03 -0.07
C LEU A 104 20.52 -9.11 -1.22
N GLN A 105 20.08 -9.69 -2.34
CA GLN A 105 19.59 -8.92 -3.49
C GLN A 105 18.11 -8.51 -3.31
N ALA A 106 17.76 -8.07 -2.10
CA ALA A 106 16.50 -7.44 -1.75
C ALA A 106 16.74 -6.35 -0.70
N GLY A 107 15.99 -5.25 -0.78
CA GLY A 107 16.13 -4.07 0.06
C GLY A 107 14.80 -3.46 0.49
N ALA A 108 14.83 -2.19 0.90
CA ALA A 108 13.66 -1.46 1.40
C ALA A 108 12.50 -1.44 0.40
N ALA A 109 12.79 -1.40 -0.90
CA ALA A 109 11.78 -1.43 -1.97
C ALA A 109 11.11 -2.80 -2.11
N GLN A 110 11.73 -3.90 -1.68
CA GLN A 110 11.13 -5.24 -1.61
C GLN A 110 10.53 -5.57 -0.24
N GLY A 111 10.87 -4.78 0.79
CA GLY A 111 10.24 -4.84 2.12
C GLY A 111 11.21 -5.33 3.18
N ILE A 112 12.48 -5.48 2.83
CA ILE A 112 13.51 -5.91 3.76
C ILE A 112 13.76 -4.79 4.76
N GLU A 113 13.78 -5.17 6.04
CA GLU A 113 13.95 -4.28 7.18
C GLU A 113 15.14 -4.76 8.02
N ILE A 114 15.74 -3.84 8.78
CA ILE A 114 16.85 -4.17 9.69
C ILE A 114 16.34 -5.18 10.74
N GLY A 115 17.15 -6.22 10.98
CA GLY A 115 16.82 -7.31 11.91
C GLY A 115 16.05 -8.48 11.30
N ALA A 116 15.63 -8.41 10.03
CA ALA A 116 15.07 -9.57 9.34
C ALA A 116 16.10 -10.71 9.26
N GLN A 117 15.66 -11.96 9.38
CA GLN A 117 16.55 -13.13 9.37
C GLN A 117 16.33 -14.00 8.13
N PHE A 118 17.42 -14.61 7.67
CA PHE A 118 17.46 -15.45 6.49
C PHE A 118 18.30 -16.71 6.74
N ASP A 119 17.75 -17.88 6.44
CA ASP A 119 18.55 -19.09 6.26
C ASP A 119 19.14 -19.07 4.84
N VAL A 120 20.43 -19.34 4.66
CA VAL A 120 21.03 -19.43 3.31
C VAL A 120 21.15 -20.88 2.85
N HIS A 121 20.93 -21.10 1.55
CA HIS A 121 20.89 -22.41 0.93
C HIS A 121 21.64 -22.41 -0.40
N ALA A 122 21.97 -23.61 -0.89
CA ALA A 122 22.72 -23.80 -2.13
C ALA A 122 21.87 -23.60 -3.39
N ASP A 123 20.56 -23.86 -3.30
CA ASP A 123 19.62 -23.73 -4.41
C ASP A 123 18.35 -22.96 -3.98
N CYS A 124 17.59 -22.51 -4.97
CA CYS A 124 16.29 -21.85 -4.82
C CYS A 124 15.10 -22.83 -4.86
N VAL A 125 15.35 -24.12 -5.06
CA VAL A 125 14.32 -25.18 -5.10
C VAL A 125 14.32 -25.99 -3.82
N LEU A 126 13.16 -26.11 -3.16
CA LEU A 126 12.98 -27.04 -2.04
C LEU A 126 12.54 -28.41 -2.56
N SER A 127 13.48 -29.35 -2.65
CA SER A 127 13.20 -30.76 -2.93
C SER A 127 13.45 -31.60 -1.67
N GLY A 128 12.66 -31.38 -0.62
CA GLY A 128 12.81 -32.08 0.66
C GLY A 128 14.23 -31.96 1.24
N ASN A 129 14.84 -33.09 1.62
CA ASN A 129 16.18 -33.14 2.23
C ASN A 129 17.36 -32.73 1.32
N SER A 130 17.12 -32.42 0.04
CA SER A 130 18.21 -32.14 -0.91
C SER A 130 18.70 -30.69 -0.95
N ASN A 131 18.09 -29.77 -0.18
CA ASN A 131 18.51 -28.37 -0.10
C ASN A 131 18.44 -27.80 1.35
N PRO A 132 19.27 -28.29 2.30
CA PRO A 132 19.26 -27.84 3.69
C PRO A 132 19.78 -26.41 3.86
N ALA A 133 19.43 -25.78 4.99
CA ALA A 133 20.03 -24.51 5.40
C ALA A 133 21.51 -24.72 5.70
N LEU A 134 22.38 -23.91 5.09
CA LEU A 134 23.83 -23.95 5.23
C LEU A 134 24.33 -23.04 6.37
N ALA A 135 23.63 -21.93 6.62
CA ALA A 135 23.90 -20.97 7.68
C ALA A 135 22.70 -20.03 7.85
N SER A 136 22.66 -19.27 8.94
CA SER A 136 21.64 -18.24 9.18
C SER A 136 22.28 -16.86 9.29
N PHE A 137 21.55 -15.86 8.80
CA PHE A 137 22.01 -14.49 8.63
C PHE A 137 20.94 -13.51 9.13
N THR A 138 21.37 -12.36 9.62
CA THR A 138 20.51 -11.22 9.94
C THR A 138 20.83 -10.04 9.04
N VAL A 139 19.81 -9.25 8.71
CA VAL A 139 19.97 -7.99 7.98
C VAL A 139 20.54 -6.91 8.89
N ARG A 140 21.77 -6.48 8.57
CA ARG A 140 22.53 -5.46 9.30
C ARG A 140 22.22 -4.05 8.80
N SER A 141 22.17 -3.88 7.49
CA SER A 141 21.89 -2.59 6.84
C SER A 141 21.02 -2.81 5.59
N VAL A 142 20.18 -1.82 5.27
CA VAL A 142 19.21 -1.89 4.17
C VAL A 142 19.44 -0.72 3.22
N GLY A 143 19.70 -1.03 1.96
CA GLY A 143 19.60 -0.09 0.84
C GLY A 143 18.28 -0.24 0.08
N PRO A 144 18.04 0.57 -0.97
CA PRO A 144 16.81 0.50 -1.76
C PRO A 144 16.50 -0.90 -2.31
N PHE A 145 17.49 -1.57 -2.91
CA PHE A 145 17.29 -2.85 -3.61
C PHE A 145 18.14 -4.00 -3.07
N ARG A 146 19.01 -3.73 -2.10
CA ARG A 146 19.96 -4.70 -1.53
C ARG A 146 20.13 -4.47 -0.04
N SER A 147 20.46 -5.53 0.68
CA SER A 147 20.71 -5.48 2.12
C SER A 147 22.00 -6.22 2.47
N GLU A 148 22.75 -5.67 3.41
CA GLU A 148 23.94 -6.33 3.95
C GLU A 148 23.52 -7.34 5.02
N LEU A 149 24.03 -8.56 4.90
CA LEU A 149 23.79 -9.66 5.81
C LEU A 149 25.00 -9.89 6.70
N GLU A 150 24.74 -10.16 7.98
CA GLU A 150 25.73 -10.63 8.94
C GLU A 150 25.35 -12.04 9.44
N PRO A 151 26.32 -12.98 9.55
CA PRO A 151 26.04 -14.31 10.09
C PRO A 151 25.55 -14.24 11.54
N THR A 152 24.53 -15.02 11.90
CA THR A 152 24.07 -15.17 13.29
C THR A 152 24.74 -16.33 14.04
N GLY A 153 25.54 -17.13 13.33
CA GLY A 153 26.22 -18.30 13.85
C GLY A 153 27.38 -18.75 12.97
N PRO A 154 27.89 -19.98 13.17
CA PRO A 154 29.00 -20.52 12.38
C PRO A 154 28.65 -20.60 10.90
N VAL A 155 29.56 -20.14 10.03
CA VAL A 155 29.43 -20.26 8.58
C VAL A 155 30.39 -21.33 8.07
N PRO A 156 29.96 -22.27 7.19
CA PRO A 156 30.87 -23.22 6.55
C PRO A 156 32.03 -22.54 5.83
N ALA A 157 33.20 -23.17 5.83
CA ALA A 157 34.40 -22.64 5.17
C ALA A 157 34.21 -22.39 3.66
N TYR A 158 33.32 -23.15 3.02
CA TYR A 158 32.93 -22.98 1.64
C TYR A 158 31.42 -22.89 1.52
N LEU A 159 30.96 -21.86 0.81
CA LEU A 159 29.58 -21.67 0.40
C LEU A 159 29.53 -21.64 -1.14
N PRO A 160 28.58 -22.35 -1.78
CA PRO A 160 28.45 -22.37 -3.23
C PRO A 160 28.10 -20.97 -3.77
N SER A 161 28.30 -20.74 -5.06
CA SER A 161 27.85 -19.52 -5.74
C SER A 161 27.07 -19.89 -7.00
N PRO A 162 25.84 -19.39 -7.18
CA PRO A 162 25.11 -18.45 -6.30
C PRO A 162 24.60 -19.08 -4.97
N LEU A 163 24.31 -18.23 -3.98
CA LEU A 163 23.58 -18.58 -2.74
C LEU A 163 22.17 -18.03 -2.77
N TYR A 164 21.29 -18.58 -1.94
CA TYR A 164 19.90 -18.14 -1.81
C TYR A 164 19.47 -18.06 -0.34
N GLY A 165 19.04 -16.89 0.11
CA GLY A 165 18.51 -16.64 1.45
C GLY A 165 17.00 -16.81 1.50
N ARG A 166 16.52 -17.68 2.39
CA ARG A 166 15.11 -17.91 2.72
C ARG A 166 14.74 -17.09 3.95
N GLN A 167 13.82 -16.16 3.82
CA GLN A 167 13.42 -15.36 4.98
C GLN A 167 12.76 -16.23 6.06
N THR A 168 13.28 -16.15 7.28
CA THR A 168 12.80 -16.89 8.45
C THR A 168 12.19 -15.99 9.52
N MET A 169 12.50 -14.69 9.48
CA MET A 169 11.95 -13.69 10.40
C MET A 169 11.78 -12.34 9.69
N GLU A 170 10.65 -11.68 9.95
CA GLU A 170 10.40 -10.30 9.50
C GLU A 170 11.21 -9.28 10.34
N GLY A 171 11.45 -8.09 9.79
CA GLY A 171 12.16 -7.03 10.52
C GLY A 171 11.27 -6.30 11.55
N LYS A 172 11.86 -5.37 12.29
CA LYS A 172 11.25 -4.77 13.50
C LYS A 172 9.97 -3.96 13.30
N ASN A 173 9.62 -3.57 12.06
CA ASN A 173 8.53 -2.63 11.76
C ASN A 173 7.21 -3.29 11.30
N TYR A 174 7.13 -4.62 11.31
CA TYR A 174 5.96 -5.37 10.83
C TYR A 174 4.78 -5.44 11.81
N GLU A 175 4.77 -4.65 12.89
CA GLU A 175 3.83 -4.83 14.00
C GLU A 175 2.39 -4.40 13.65
N LEU A 176 1.63 -5.29 13.02
CA LEU A 176 0.17 -5.20 12.99
C LEU A 176 -0.36 -5.47 14.41
N LYS A 177 -1.02 -4.50 15.03
CA LYS A 177 -1.67 -4.73 16.32
C LYS A 177 -2.97 -5.52 16.14
N VAL A 178 -3.08 -6.64 16.85
CA VAL A 178 -4.24 -7.53 16.81
C VAL A 178 -4.99 -7.47 18.12
N PHE A 179 -6.29 -7.23 18.05
CA PHE A 179 -7.19 -7.34 19.21
C PHE A 179 -8.00 -8.63 19.11
N PHE A 180 -7.99 -9.44 20.17
CA PHE A 180 -8.84 -10.61 20.30
C PHE A 180 -10.02 -10.25 21.20
N THR A 181 -11.26 -10.47 20.74
CA THR A 181 -12.43 -10.21 21.58
C THR A 181 -12.45 -11.15 22.79
N ASN A 182 -13.12 -10.74 23.88
CA ASN A 182 -13.21 -11.56 25.10
C ASN A 182 -13.70 -12.99 24.81
N ALA A 183 -14.72 -13.12 23.96
CA ALA A 183 -15.25 -14.43 23.54
C ALA A 183 -14.20 -15.30 22.83
N PHE A 184 -13.30 -14.68 22.04
CA PHE A 184 -12.23 -15.41 21.37
C PHE A 184 -11.08 -15.77 22.34
N VAL A 185 -10.75 -14.89 23.29
CA VAL A 185 -9.76 -15.15 24.34
C VAL A 185 -10.15 -16.37 25.19
N GLU A 186 -11.44 -16.54 25.49
CA GLU A 186 -11.93 -17.74 26.18
C GLU A 186 -11.67 -19.03 25.39
N ILE A 187 -11.74 -18.99 24.05
CA ILE A 187 -11.40 -20.12 23.19
C ILE A 187 -9.89 -20.37 23.17
N MET A 188 -9.09 -19.31 23.08
CA MET A 188 -7.63 -19.42 23.16
C MET A 188 -7.18 -20.07 24.48
N GLY A 189 -7.83 -19.73 25.59
CA GLY A 189 -7.57 -20.31 26.91
C GLY A 189 -7.77 -21.83 26.99
N ARG A 190 -8.60 -22.41 26.10
CA ARG A 190 -8.84 -23.86 26.04
C ARG A 190 -7.70 -24.63 25.35
N ASP A 191 -6.87 -23.95 24.55
CA ASP A 191 -5.74 -24.53 23.81
C ASP A 191 -4.46 -23.66 23.97
N MET A 192 -4.13 -23.34 25.21
CA MET A 192 -2.98 -22.48 25.53
C MET A 192 -1.67 -23.01 24.95
N ASP A 193 -1.45 -24.32 24.94
CA ASP A 193 -0.23 -24.93 24.43
C ASP A 193 -0.15 -24.87 22.90
N GLY A 194 -1.27 -25.07 22.18
CA GLY A 194 -1.33 -24.90 20.72
C GLY A 194 -1.05 -23.46 20.31
N TRP A 195 -1.59 -22.48 21.04
CA TRP A 195 -1.33 -21.06 20.82
C TRP A 195 0.11 -20.67 21.16
N ARG A 196 0.65 -21.10 22.30
CA ARG A 196 2.07 -20.87 22.65
C ARG A 196 3.01 -21.49 21.62
N GLY A 197 2.76 -22.74 21.22
CA GLY A 197 3.54 -23.45 20.21
C GLY A 197 3.47 -22.77 18.84
N GLY A 198 2.29 -22.30 18.42
CA GLY A 198 2.12 -21.58 17.16
C GLY A 198 2.80 -20.20 17.14
N LEU A 199 2.83 -19.50 18.28
CA LEU A 199 3.47 -18.19 18.44
C LEU A 199 5.00 -18.30 18.53
N ILE A 200 5.53 -19.34 19.19
CA ILE A 200 6.97 -19.53 19.41
C ILE A 200 7.63 -20.33 18.27
N GLY A 201 6.94 -21.34 17.74
CA GLY A 201 7.44 -22.28 16.73
C GLY A 201 7.66 -21.70 15.33
N SER A 202 7.50 -20.39 15.16
CA SER A 202 7.70 -19.66 13.90
C SER A 202 9.03 -18.89 13.87
N GLY A 203 10.04 -19.37 14.61
CA GLY A 203 11.38 -18.79 14.53
C GLY A 203 11.60 -17.51 15.36
N GLY A 204 10.77 -17.20 16.35
CA GLY A 204 11.19 -16.32 17.47
C GLY A 204 11.04 -14.81 17.29
N ALA A 205 9.84 -14.33 16.96
CA ALA A 205 9.23 -13.07 17.43
C ALA A 205 7.80 -13.06 16.87
N ALA A 206 6.80 -12.58 17.61
CA ALA A 206 5.46 -12.46 17.04
C ALA A 206 5.51 -11.44 15.89
N GLU A 207 5.26 -11.89 14.66
CA GLU A 207 5.16 -11.06 13.44
C GLU A 207 4.04 -9.99 13.53
N PHE A 208 3.34 -9.92 14.66
CA PHE A 208 2.24 -9.01 14.97
C PHE A 208 2.23 -8.68 16.47
N GLY A 209 1.73 -7.51 16.83
CA GLY A 209 1.61 -7.04 18.21
C GLY A 209 0.22 -7.33 18.80
N TYR A 210 0.09 -7.28 20.13
CA TYR A 210 -1.21 -7.36 20.81
C TYR A 210 -1.73 -5.96 21.12
N ALA A 211 -2.94 -5.65 20.66
CA ALA A 211 -3.61 -4.41 20.99
C ALA A 211 -4.21 -4.50 22.41
N LYS A 212 -4.04 -3.47 23.23
CA LYS A 212 -4.65 -3.40 24.57
C LYS A 212 -6.14 -3.05 24.52
N ALA A 213 -6.54 -2.34 23.46
CA ALA A 213 -7.90 -1.94 23.18
C ALA A 213 -8.20 -2.13 21.69
N GLU A 214 -9.47 -2.35 21.35
CA GLU A 214 -9.91 -2.54 19.97
C GLU A 214 -9.57 -1.34 19.07
N SER A 215 -9.63 -0.12 19.61
CA SER A 215 -9.30 1.12 18.90
C SER A 215 -7.83 1.26 18.50
N GLU A 216 -6.94 0.47 19.11
CA GLU A 216 -5.51 0.42 18.77
C GLU A 216 -5.18 -0.66 17.74
N ALA A 217 -6.16 -1.50 17.37
CA ALA A 217 -5.95 -2.64 16.52
C ALA A 217 -5.93 -2.25 15.04
N GLY A 218 -5.05 -2.89 14.27
CA GLY A 218 -5.14 -2.96 12.81
C GLY A 218 -6.04 -4.11 12.34
N LEU A 219 -6.23 -5.12 13.17
CA LEU A 219 -7.09 -6.28 12.92
C LEU A 219 -7.78 -6.73 14.21
N VAL A 220 -9.07 -7.00 14.13
CA VAL A 220 -9.86 -7.58 15.22
C VAL A 220 -10.22 -9.03 14.88
N VAL A 221 -9.94 -9.94 15.81
CA VAL A 221 -10.30 -11.36 15.73
C VAL A 221 -11.43 -11.63 16.72
N GLY A 222 -12.60 -11.97 16.16
CA GLY A 222 -13.81 -12.26 16.93
C GLY A 222 -14.26 -13.71 16.81
N LEU A 223 -15.36 -14.03 17.48
CA LEU A 223 -16.02 -15.33 17.44
C LEU A 223 -17.49 -15.15 17.05
N GLU A 224 -17.93 -15.83 16.00
CA GLU A 224 -19.35 -15.93 15.65
C GLU A 224 -19.67 -17.34 15.16
N HIS A 225 -20.80 -17.89 15.63
CA HIS A 225 -21.26 -19.23 15.23
C HIS A 225 -20.16 -20.32 15.37
N GLY A 226 -19.30 -20.20 16.39
CA GLY A 226 -18.19 -21.12 16.63
C GLY A 226 -17.00 -20.99 15.67
N ARG A 227 -16.94 -19.93 14.87
CA ARG A 227 -15.88 -19.68 13.88
C ARG A 227 -15.16 -18.36 14.16
N ALA A 228 -13.88 -18.30 13.80
CA ALA A 228 -13.10 -17.08 13.87
C ALA A 228 -13.56 -16.11 12.78
N VAL A 229 -13.80 -14.85 13.15
CA VAL A 229 -14.19 -13.77 12.23
C VAL A 229 -13.16 -12.65 12.29
N TYR A 230 -13.00 -11.90 11.19
CA TYR A 230 -11.93 -10.93 11.03
C TYR A 230 -12.47 -9.57 10.59
N GLU A 231 -12.16 -8.53 11.35
CA GLU A 231 -12.46 -7.15 10.97
C GLU A 231 -11.18 -6.36 10.75
N THR A 232 -11.10 -5.70 9.61
CA THR A 232 -9.98 -4.82 9.27
C THR A 232 -10.21 -3.43 9.85
N ARG A 233 -9.12 -2.78 10.25
CA ARG A 233 -9.11 -1.36 10.66
C ARG A 233 -8.30 -0.52 9.68
N HIS A 234 -8.03 -1.03 8.48
CA HIS A 234 -7.37 -0.28 7.43
C HIS A 234 -8.27 0.87 6.96
N LYS A 235 -7.80 2.11 7.18
CA LYS A 235 -8.60 3.34 7.03
C LYS A 235 -9.29 3.43 5.67
N GLU A 236 -8.54 3.25 4.59
CA GLU A 236 -9.05 3.44 3.24
C GLU A 236 -9.94 2.28 2.75
N VAL A 237 -9.71 1.06 3.26
CA VAL A 237 -10.56 -0.11 3.00
C VAL A 237 -11.91 0.07 3.69
N ASN A 238 -11.90 0.51 4.95
CA ASN A 238 -13.11 0.81 5.71
C ASN A 238 -13.90 1.95 5.07
N ALA A 239 -13.22 3.02 4.62
CA ALA A 239 -13.84 4.12 3.89
C ALA A 239 -14.51 3.68 2.58
N SER A 240 -14.03 2.57 1.99
CA SER A 240 -14.60 1.98 0.77
C SER A 240 -15.73 0.98 1.05
N GLY A 241 -16.15 0.84 2.31
CA GLY A 241 -17.31 0.05 2.75
C GLY A 241 -17.00 -1.39 3.16
N LEU A 242 -15.73 -1.81 3.23
CA LEU A 242 -15.35 -3.14 3.69
C LEU A 242 -14.75 -3.07 5.09
N VAL A 243 -15.55 -3.34 6.12
CA VAL A 243 -15.08 -3.38 7.52
C VAL A 243 -14.72 -4.80 7.94
N ARG A 244 -15.41 -5.79 7.37
CA ARG A 244 -15.30 -7.20 7.72
C ARG A 244 -14.83 -8.01 6.52
N ILE A 245 -13.85 -8.87 6.75
CA ILE A 245 -13.37 -9.82 5.75
C ILE A 245 -14.45 -10.92 5.60
N PRO A 246 -14.95 -11.20 4.39
CA PRO A 246 -16.07 -12.14 4.14
C PRO A 246 -15.71 -13.63 4.34
N HIS A 247 -14.61 -13.94 5.02
CA HIS A 247 -14.14 -15.30 5.27
C HIS A 247 -14.00 -15.58 6.77
N THR A 248 -14.14 -16.85 7.13
CA THR A 248 -14.03 -17.33 8.51
C THR A 248 -13.22 -18.62 8.55
N THR A 249 -12.50 -18.87 9.64
CA THR A 249 -11.77 -20.13 9.86
C THR A 249 -12.32 -20.86 11.08
N GLY A 250 -11.80 -22.06 11.36
CA GLY A 250 -11.88 -22.61 12.70
C GLY A 250 -11.11 -21.75 13.70
N THR A 251 -11.18 -22.11 14.99
CA THR A 251 -10.67 -21.29 16.09
C THR A 251 -9.30 -21.75 16.61
N THR A 252 -8.68 -22.73 15.97
CA THR A 252 -7.38 -23.26 16.40
C THR A 252 -6.24 -22.33 16.00
N ALA A 253 -5.12 -22.35 16.74
CA ALA A 253 -3.94 -21.56 16.41
C ALA A 253 -3.44 -21.83 14.98
N LYS A 254 -3.51 -23.10 14.53
CA LYS A 254 -3.08 -23.53 13.19
C LYS A 254 -3.90 -22.90 12.07
N GLU A 255 -5.17 -22.58 12.31
CA GLU A 255 -6.07 -21.99 11.33
C GLU A 255 -6.03 -20.46 11.37
N VAL A 256 -5.90 -19.87 12.56
CA VAL A 256 -6.04 -18.42 12.77
C VAL A 256 -4.72 -17.68 12.56
N LEU A 257 -3.59 -18.23 13.04
CA LEU A 257 -2.29 -17.57 12.92
C LEU A 257 -1.89 -17.32 11.45
N PRO A 258 -2.11 -18.24 10.48
CA PRO A 258 -1.84 -17.94 9.07
C PRO A 258 -2.60 -16.73 8.55
N VAL A 259 -3.85 -16.52 8.99
CA VAL A 259 -4.66 -15.35 8.59
C VAL A 259 -4.08 -14.07 9.19
N ILE A 260 -3.69 -14.09 10.45
CA ILE A 260 -3.08 -12.92 11.12
C ILE A 260 -1.76 -12.54 10.44
N ARG A 261 -0.89 -13.51 10.15
CA ARG A 261 0.38 -13.27 9.45
C ARG A 261 0.16 -12.71 8.05
N ALA A 262 -0.79 -13.28 7.32
CA ALA A 262 -1.20 -12.78 6.01
C ALA A 262 -1.71 -11.34 6.10
N ALA A 263 -2.53 -11.02 7.12
CA ALA A 263 -3.02 -9.66 7.34
C ALA A 263 -1.89 -8.67 7.69
N ALA A 264 -0.92 -9.09 8.51
CA ALA A 264 0.23 -8.26 8.87
C ALA A 264 1.08 -7.92 7.65
N LYS A 265 1.45 -8.93 6.86
CA LYS A 265 2.20 -8.75 5.60
C LYS A 265 1.41 -7.91 4.58
N TRP A 266 0.12 -8.19 4.41
CA TRP A 266 -0.76 -7.43 3.52
C TRP A 266 -0.81 -5.96 3.93
N ASN A 267 -1.06 -5.68 5.22
CA ASN A 267 -1.17 -4.33 5.75
C ASN A 267 0.15 -3.55 5.64
N TRP A 268 1.28 -4.20 5.93
CA TRP A 268 2.60 -3.61 5.74
C TRP A 268 2.82 -3.20 4.28
N HIS A 269 2.74 -4.14 3.35
CA HIS A 269 3.02 -3.85 1.95
C HIS A 269 2.00 -2.88 1.32
N ALA A 270 0.72 -2.93 1.73
CA ALA A 270 -0.31 -1.98 1.30
C ALA A 270 -0.02 -0.54 1.76
N ASN A 271 0.54 -0.34 2.96
CA ASN A 271 0.85 0.98 3.51
C ASN A 271 2.29 1.46 3.25
N ARG A 272 3.19 0.56 2.88
CA ARG A 272 4.61 0.86 2.69
C ARG A 272 4.86 1.92 1.61
N THR A 273 5.52 3.00 1.97
CA THR A 273 5.91 4.09 1.07
C THR A 273 7.40 4.36 1.19
N ASN A 274 7.99 5.03 0.21
CA ASN A 274 9.32 5.58 0.38
C ASN A 274 9.19 6.93 1.10
N ALA A 275 9.85 7.13 2.24
CA ALA A 275 9.80 8.39 2.97
C ALA A 275 10.32 9.57 2.12
N ASP A 276 11.30 9.32 1.25
CA ASP A 276 11.86 10.32 0.34
C ASP A 276 11.01 10.55 -0.92
N ASP A 277 10.17 9.56 -1.28
CA ASP A 277 9.37 9.43 -2.51
C ASP A 277 9.79 10.37 -3.68
N PRO A 278 10.93 10.08 -4.33
CA PRO A 278 11.51 10.96 -5.38
C PRO A 278 10.62 11.13 -6.61
N PHE A 279 9.59 10.29 -6.76
CA PHE A 279 8.66 10.29 -7.89
C PHE A 279 7.26 10.80 -7.53
N LYS A 280 7.08 11.32 -6.31
CA LYS A 280 5.79 11.83 -5.84
C LYS A 280 5.20 12.85 -6.82
N GLY A 281 3.99 12.58 -7.28
CA GLY A 281 3.26 13.43 -8.24
C GLY A 281 3.79 13.40 -9.68
N GLN A 282 4.88 12.69 -9.96
CA GLN A 282 5.47 12.56 -11.31
C GLN A 282 5.09 11.23 -11.99
N VAL A 283 4.70 10.21 -11.21
CA VAL A 283 4.23 8.93 -11.73
C VAL A 283 2.81 8.70 -11.25
N ARG A 284 1.89 8.37 -12.17
CA ARG A 284 0.47 8.11 -11.84
C ARG A 284 -0.07 6.88 -12.53
N ILE A 285 -1.14 6.33 -11.94
CA ILE A 285 -1.94 5.22 -12.45
C ILE A 285 -3.26 5.82 -12.94
N GLU A 286 -3.66 5.57 -14.17
CA GLU A 286 -5.00 5.86 -14.68
C GLU A 286 -5.73 4.52 -14.89
N MET A 287 -7.02 4.46 -14.59
CA MET A 287 -7.87 3.29 -14.83
C MET A 287 -8.90 3.62 -15.91
N LYS A 288 -9.01 2.76 -16.92
CA LYS A 288 -9.89 2.95 -18.08
C LYS A 288 -10.89 1.82 -18.22
N ARG A 289 -12.12 2.15 -18.60
CA ARG A 289 -13.06 1.17 -19.16
C ARG A 289 -12.57 0.78 -20.55
N LEU A 290 -12.75 -0.47 -20.92
CA LEU A 290 -12.38 -0.98 -22.22
C LEU A 290 -13.60 -1.58 -22.92
N ASP A 291 -13.78 -1.20 -24.19
CA ASP A 291 -14.81 -1.77 -25.05
C ASP A 291 -14.17 -2.68 -26.11
N ARG A 292 -14.84 -3.80 -26.38
CA ARG A 292 -14.45 -4.69 -27.48
C ARG A 292 -14.68 -3.97 -28.81
N ARG A 293 -13.72 -4.06 -29.72
CA ARG A 293 -13.81 -3.52 -31.08
C ARG A 293 -13.92 -4.67 -32.06
N ASP A 294 -14.63 -4.47 -33.17
CA ASP A 294 -14.76 -5.50 -34.21
C ASP A 294 -13.40 -5.92 -34.75
N GLY A 295 -13.06 -7.20 -34.58
CA GLY A 295 -11.83 -7.79 -35.10
C GLY A 295 -10.52 -7.38 -34.40
N GLY A 296 -10.56 -6.69 -33.26
CA GLY A 296 -9.35 -6.18 -32.59
C GLY A 296 -9.36 -6.28 -31.05
N PRO A 297 -8.20 -6.05 -30.40
CA PRO A 297 -8.12 -6.01 -28.94
C PRO A 297 -8.99 -4.87 -28.37
N PRO A 298 -9.48 -5.01 -27.13
CA PRO A 298 -10.33 -4.00 -26.51
C PRO A 298 -9.57 -2.67 -26.36
N GLY A 299 -10.27 -1.55 -26.57
CA GLY A 299 -9.69 -0.21 -26.54
C GLY A 299 -10.29 0.65 -25.42
N PRO A 300 -9.55 1.63 -24.89
CA PRO A 300 -10.01 2.46 -23.80
C PRO A 300 -11.14 3.39 -24.24
N VAL A 301 -12.12 3.58 -23.36
CA VAL A 301 -13.26 4.49 -23.53
C VAL A 301 -13.49 5.30 -22.25
N GLY A 302 -13.97 6.52 -22.43
CA GLY A 302 -14.30 7.44 -21.34
C GLY A 302 -13.10 8.03 -20.61
N ASP A 303 -13.41 8.76 -19.54
CA ASP A 303 -12.44 9.44 -18.69
C ASP A 303 -11.68 8.47 -17.78
N ASP A 304 -10.65 8.98 -17.11
CA ASP A 304 -9.96 8.22 -16.06
C ASP A 304 -10.93 7.94 -14.89
N LEU A 305 -11.07 6.66 -14.54
CA LEU A 305 -11.86 6.24 -13.40
C LEU A 305 -11.13 6.47 -12.06
N ASN A 306 -9.80 6.64 -12.10
CA ASN A 306 -9.02 6.97 -10.92
C ASN A 306 -9.19 8.45 -10.57
N SER A 307 -10.18 8.76 -9.73
CA SER A 307 -10.44 10.11 -9.27
C SER A 307 -9.93 10.27 -7.83
N GLY A 308 -8.74 10.85 -7.65
CA GLY A 308 -8.18 11.12 -6.33
C GLY A 308 -7.68 9.88 -5.59
N GLY A 309 -7.25 8.86 -6.33
CA GLY A 309 -6.78 7.59 -5.77
C GLY A 309 -7.89 6.57 -5.53
N VAL A 310 -9.12 6.83 -5.99
CA VAL A 310 -10.27 5.93 -5.83
C VAL A 310 -11.01 5.78 -7.16
N ALA A 311 -11.36 4.54 -7.49
CA ALA A 311 -12.23 4.18 -8.61
C ALA A 311 -13.40 3.32 -8.11
N GLU A 312 -14.63 3.80 -8.29
CA GLU A 312 -15.84 3.03 -8.00
C GLU A 312 -16.32 2.31 -9.27
N VAL A 313 -16.53 1.01 -9.15
CA VAL A 313 -16.99 0.15 -10.25
C VAL A 313 -18.18 -0.68 -9.82
N ILE A 314 -19.05 -0.99 -10.77
CA ILE A 314 -20.17 -1.92 -10.57
C ILE A 314 -19.71 -3.29 -11.03
N ALA A 315 -19.98 -4.32 -10.22
CA ALA A 315 -19.65 -5.70 -10.55
C ALA A 315 -20.35 -6.10 -11.85
N ASN A 316 -19.57 -6.48 -12.85
CA ASN A 316 -20.04 -6.85 -14.17
C ASN A 316 -19.02 -7.81 -14.80
N ASP A 317 -19.49 -8.90 -15.36
CA ASP A 317 -18.68 -9.97 -15.95
C ASP A 317 -18.28 -9.73 -17.41
N GLU A 318 -18.98 -8.83 -18.09
CA GLU A 318 -18.69 -8.39 -19.45
C GLU A 318 -17.79 -7.15 -19.50
N GLN A 319 -17.91 -6.24 -18.53
CA GLN A 319 -17.16 -4.99 -18.51
C GLN A 319 -15.68 -5.23 -18.25
N LEU A 320 -14.85 -4.79 -19.21
CA LEU A 320 -13.41 -4.86 -19.13
C LEU A 320 -12.79 -3.54 -18.66
N TYR A 321 -11.67 -3.65 -17.96
CA TYR A 321 -10.87 -2.54 -17.46
C TYR A 321 -9.38 -2.75 -17.77
N GLY A 322 -8.66 -1.64 -17.93
CA GLY A 322 -7.21 -1.62 -18.09
C GLY A 322 -6.61 -0.39 -17.43
N PHE A 323 -5.29 -0.30 -17.46
CA PHE A 323 -4.53 0.77 -16.83
C PHE A 323 -3.64 1.49 -17.82
N ARG A 324 -3.38 2.76 -17.55
CA ARG A 324 -2.32 3.54 -18.19
C ARG A 324 -1.41 4.08 -17.10
N LEU A 325 -0.14 3.72 -17.16
CA LEU A 325 0.89 4.28 -16.29
C LEU A 325 1.53 5.44 -17.03
N VAL A 326 1.69 6.57 -16.37
CA VAL A 326 2.32 7.78 -16.94
C VAL A 326 3.51 8.17 -16.09
N ASN A 327 4.67 8.39 -16.74
CA ASN A 327 5.90 8.85 -16.12
C ASN A 327 6.30 10.22 -16.67
N GLU A 328 6.16 11.22 -15.80
CA GLU A 328 6.54 12.60 -16.06
C GLU A 328 7.90 12.97 -15.47
N SER A 329 8.57 12.02 -14.82
CA SER A 329 9.92 12.20 -14.28
C SER A 329 10.96 12.17 -15.41
N LYS A 330 12.18 12.58 -15.08
CA LYS A 330 13.34 12.51 -16.01
C LYS A 330 14.03 11.13 -16.05
N TYR A 331 13.52 10.15 -15.30
CA TYR A 331 14.15 8.85 -15.15
C TYR A 331 13.39 7.79 -15.94
N ASP A 332 14.13 6.90 -16.59
CA ASP A 332 13.57 5.66 -17.11
C ASP A 332 13.29 4.73 -15.94
N LEU A 333 12.06 4.21 -15.86
CA LEU A 333 11.57 3.46 -14.71
C LEU A 333 11.14 2.04 -15.08
N TYR A 334 11.31 1.13 -14.12
CA TYR A 334 10.79 -0.23 -14.14
C TYR A 334 9.53 -0.29 -13.26
N PRO A 335 8.33 -0.44 -13.84
CA PRO A 335 7.09 -0.46 -13.07
C PRO A 335 6.68 -1.88 -12.65
N TYR A 336 6.17 -1.99 -11.43
CA TYR A 336 5.60 -3.21 -10.85
C TYR A 336 4.23 -2.90 -10.25
N LEU A 337 3.16 -3.35 -10.90
CA LEU A 337 1.79 -3.11 -10.47
C LEU A 337 1.24 -4.37 -9.79
N PHE A 338 0.89 -4.24 -8.52
CA PHE A 338 0.24 -5.28 -7.71
C PHE A 338 -1.21 -4.90 -7.42
N TYR A 339 -2.05 -5.91 -7.22
CA TYR A 339 -3.32 -5.73 -6.54
C TYR A 339 -3.33 -6.47 -5.20
N PHE A 340 -3.86 -5.79 -4.20
CA PHE A 340 -4.03 -6.25 -2.83
C PHE A 340 -5.53 -6.41 -2.59
N ASP A 341 -6.01 -7.64 -2.52
CA ASP A 341 -7.43 -7.90 -2.29
C ASP A 341 -7.71 -7.90 -0.78
N ALA A 342 -8.52 -6.93 -0.34
CA ALA A 342 -8.84 -6.78 1.08
C ALA A 342 -9.92 -7.77 1.54
N ASN A 343 -10.65 -8.39 0.60
CA ASN A 343 -11.66 -9.40 0.92
C ASN A 343 -11.01 -10.73 1.27
N ASP A 344 -9.85 -11.07 0.72
CA ASP A 344 -9.24 -12.39 0.94
C ASP A 344 -7.75 -12.33 1.34
N LEU A 345 -7.19 -11.13 1.54
CA LEU A 345 -5.80 -10.87 1.90
C LEU A 345 -4.76 -11.38 0.89
N SER A 346 -5.16 -11.65 -0.36
CA SER A 346 -4.20 -11.98 -1.42
C SER A 346 -3.45 -10.74 -1.93
N VAL A 347 -2.23 -10.98 -2.38
CA VAL A 347 -1.38 -9.98 -3.05
C VAL A 347 -0.84 -10.63 -4.32
N GLU A 348 -1.14 -10.04 -5.47
CA GLU A 348 -0.80 -10.61 -6.77
C GLU A 348 -0.21 -9.56 -7.72
N GLY A 349 0.81 -9.97 -8.48
CA GLY A 349 1.38 -9.13 -9.52
C GLY A 349 0.45 -9.06 -10.73
N TYR A 350 -0.04 -7.86 -11.04
CA TYR A 350 -0.73 -7.59 -12.31
C TYR A 350 0.26 -7.37 -13.45
N TYR A 351 1.34 -6.64 -13.17
CA TYR A 351 2.45 -6.42 -14.10
C TYR A 351 3.80 -6.41 -13.36
N LEU A 352 4.76 -7.20 -13.82
CA LEU A 352 6.07 -7.43 -13.16
C LEU A 352 7.28 -7.17 -14.09
N GLY A 353 7.09 -6.40 -15.16
CA GLY A 353 8.15 -6.02 -16.11
C GLY A 353 8.85 -7.17 -16.87
N SER A 354 9.84 -6.82 -17.69
CA SER A 354 10.75 -7.75 -18.38
C SER A 354 11.93 -8.15 -17.48
N HIS A 355 12.48 -9.35 -17.66
CA HIS A 355 13.61 -9.87 -16.90
C HIS A 355 14.82 -10.09 -17.81
N GLY A 356 15.91 -9.34 -17.63
CA GLY A 356 17.08 -9.44 -18.50
C GLY A 356 18.17 -10.39 -17.99
N SER A 357 19.27 -10.50 -18.76
CA SER A 357 20.48 -11.25 -18.37
C SER A 357 21.32 -10.51 -17.32
N ILE A 358 22.50 -11.05 -16.95
CA ILE A 358 23.51 -10.38 -16.09
C ILE A 358 23.82 -8.93 -16.51
N ALA A 359 23.61 -8.56 -17.78
CA ALA A 359 23.85 -7.21 -18.30
C ALA A 359 22.70 -6.20 -18.06
N GLY A 360 21.55 -6.61 -17.52
CA GLY A 360 20.40 -5.75 -17.20
C GLY A 360 19.17 -5.97 -18.10
N CYS A 361 18.14 -5.12 -18.02
CA CYS A 361 17.02 -5.09 -18.96
C CYS A 361 16.59 -3.66 -19.31
N ASP A 362 15.89 -3.49 -20.43
CA ASP A 362 15.33 -2.20 -20.83
C ASP A 362 14.22 -1.76 -19.87
N ALA A 363 14.19 -0.47 -19.51
CA ALA A 363 13.12 0.11 -18.71
C ALA A 363 11.82 0.24 -19.54
N GLN A 364 10.70 -0.21 -18.99
CA GLN A 364 9.41 -0.25 -19.70
C GLN A 364 8.61 1.05 -19.60
N LEU A 365 8.99 1.96 -18.70
CA LEU A 365 8.31 3.23 -18.50
C LEU A 365 9.32 4.39 -18.61
N PRO A 366 9.61 4.86 -19.84
CA PRO A 366 10.64 5.85 -20.10
C PRO A 366 10.33 7.19 -19.43
N GLY A 367 11.37 7.94 -19.08
CA GLY A 367 11.24 9.30 -18.57
C GLY A 367 11.07 10.33 -19.69
N LYS A 368 10.80 11.58 -19.32
CA LYS A 368 10.93 12.71 -20.23
C LYS A 368 12.39 12.79 -20.71
N GLY A 369 12.55 12.97 -22.02
CA GLY A 369 13.85 13.20 -22.63
C GLY A 369 14.62 14.36 -22.00
N PRO A 370 15.94 14.47 -22.23
CA PRO A 370 16.71 15.63 -21.81
C PRO A 370 16.01 16.92 -22.27
N ASN A 371 15.77 17.87 -21.36
CA ASN A 371 15.05 19.12 -21.61
C ASN A 371 13.60 18.98 -22.13
N GLY A 372 12.95 17.83 -21.92
CA GLY A 372 11.54 17.63 -22.31
C GLY A 372 11.34 17.41 -23.82
N THR A 373 12.38 16.98 -24.54
CA THR A 373 12.31 16.72 -25.98
C THR A 373 11.37 15.58 -26.38
N TRP A 374 11.02 14.69 -25.45
CA TRP A 374 10.04 13.62 -25.64
C TRP A 374 8.84 13.84 -24.70
N PRO A 375 7.61 13.46 -25.13
CA PRO A 375 6.45 13.45 -24.24
C PRO A 375 6.68 12.51 -23.05
N ALA A 376 5.83 12.62 -22.03
CA ALA A 376 5.85 11.70 -20.89
C ALA A 376 5.79 10.24 -21.37
N GLY A 377 6.55 9.36 -20.74
CA GLY A 377 6.52 7.94 -21.07
C GLY A 377 5.23 7.31 -20.56
N GLU A 378 4.67 6.40 -21.37
CA GLU A 378 3.40 5.77 -21.07
C GLU A 378 3.47 4.26 -21.27
N LEU A 379 2.81 3.53 -20.36
CA LEU A 379 2.66 2.08 -20.45
C LEU A 379 1.19 1.71 -20.27
N THR A 380 0.57 1.14 -21.30
CA THR A 380 -0.81 0.64 -21.24
C THR A 380 -0.83 -0.83 -20.85
N LEU A 381 -1.72 -1.21 -19.94
CA LEU A 381 -1.89 -2.57 -19.43
C LEU A 381 -3.36 -2.98 -19.56
N GLY A 382 -3.63 -4.20 -20.03
CA GLY A 382 -4.99 -4.64 -20.34
C GLY A 382 -5.46 -4.29 -21.76
N TYR A 383 -4.72 -3.41 -22.44
CA TYR A 383 -4.95 -3.00 -23.83
C TYR A 383 -3.66 -2.46 -24.45
N GLY A 384 -3.67 -2.32 -25.78
CA GLY A 384 -2.49 -1.88 -26.53
C GLY A 384 -1.41 -2.98 -26.67
N PRO A 385 -0.17 -2.61 -27.02
CA PRO A 385 0.85 -3.56 -27.48
C PRO A 385 1.49 -4.40 -26.37
N ASN A 386 1.26 -4.10 -25.09
CA ASN A 386 2.07 -4.63 -23.98
C ASN A 386 1.56 -5.96 -23.38
N ASN A 387 0.67 -6.68 -24.09
CA ASN A 387 0.25 -8.07 -23.80
C ASN A 387 -0.19 -8.40 -22.35
N ALA A 388 -0.60 -7.41 -21.57
CA ALA A 388 -1.28 -7.61 -20.28
C ALA A 388 -2.78 -7.82 -20.52
N SER A 389 -3.39 -8.81 -19.86
CA SER A 389 -4.82 -9.10 -20.02
C SER A 389 -5.69 -8.04 -19.33
N PRO A 390 -6.83 -7.65 -19.93
CA PRO A 390 -7.79 -6.78 -19.27
C PRO A 390 -8.37 -7.46 -18.03
N LEU A 391 -8.88 -6.65 -17.09
CA LEU A 391 -9.55 -7.12 -15.89
C LEU A 391 -11.06 -7.00 -16.01
N ASN A 392 -11.78 -7.96 -15.46
CA ASN A 392 -13.18 -7.81 -15.05
C ASN A 392 -13.25 -7.82 -13.52
N MET A 393 -14.22 -7.11 -12.98
CA MET A 393 -14.40 -6.94 -11.53
C MET A 393 -15.62 -7.75 -11.10
N LEU A 394 -15.40 -8.95 -10.55
CA LEU A 394 -16.46 -9.86 -10.14
C LEU A 394 -16.59 -9.95 -8.62
N LEU A 395 -17.83 -9.97 -8.13
CA LEU A 395 -18.12 -10.28 -6.74
C LEU A 395 -18.72 -11.69 -6.63
N PRO A 396 -18.20 -12.54 -5.73
CA PRO A 396 -18.85 -13.79 -5.35
C PRO A 396 -20.34 -13.59 -5.00
N PRO A 397 -21.21 -14.60 -5.23
CA PRO A 397 -22.66 -14.51 -4.95
C PRO A 397 -23.02 -13.98 -3.56
N ASN A 398 -22.19 -14.27 -2.56
CA ASN A 398 -22.36 -13.93 -1.15
C ASN A 398 -21.63 -12.63 -0.73
N GLU A 399 -21.05 -11.89 -1.67
CA GLU A 399 -20.37 -10.63 -1.40
C GLU A 399 -21.09 -9.46 -2.08
N ASP A 400 -21.39 -8.44 -1.31
CA ASP A 400 -22.01 -7.19 -1.80
C ASP A 400 -20.97 -6.13 -2.16
N ARG A 401 -19.76 -6.25 -1.60
CA ARG A 401 -18.66 -5.28 -1.74
C ARG A 401 -17.33 -6.00 -1.89
N GLY A 402 -16.51 -5.49 -2.79
CA GLY A 402 -15.11 -5.86 -2.97
C GLY A 402 -14.23 -4.64 -2.91
N VAL A 403 -13.10 -4.72 -2.22
CA VAL A 403 -12.11 -3.63 -2.19
C VAL A 403 -10.74 -4.18 -2.57
N ILE A 404 -10.15 -3.63 -3.63
CA ILE A 404 -8.78 -3.92 -4.05
C ILE A 404 -7.95 -2.64 -3.99
N ILE A 405 -6.75 -2.72 -3.46
CA ILE A 405 -5.74 -1.68 -3.60
C ILE A 405 -4.81 -2.05 -4.75
N PHE A 406 -4.81 -1.26 -5.81
CA PHE A 406 -3.77 -1.29 -6.84
C PHE A 406 -2.59 -0.45 -6.39
N LYS A 407 -1.42 -1.07 -6.29
CA LYS A 407 -0.20 -0.40 -5.85
C LYS A 407 0.90 -0.57 -6.88
N LEU A 408 1.35 0.56 -7.40
CA LEU A 408 2.49 0.66 -8.30
C LEU A 408 3.74 0.91 -7.48
N PHE A 409 4.75 0.07 -7.68
CA PHE A 409 6.14 0.34 -7.32
C PHE A 409 6.90 0.71 -8.58
N VAL A 410 7.74 1.75 -8.52
CA VAL A 410 8.65 2.12 -9.61
C VAL A 410 10.07 2.20 -9.10
N THR A 411 11.01 1.73 -9.91
CA THR A 411 12.44 1.72 -9.57
C THR A 411 13.27 2.25 -10.75
N THR A 412 14.46 2.79 -10.47
CA THR A 412 15.45 3.18 -11.50
C THR A 412 16.31 2.02 -12.02
N SER A 413 16.17 0.86 -11.37
CA SER A 413 16.97 -0.33 -11.61
C SER A 413 16.01 -1.52 -11.63
N ALA A 414 16.15 -2.39 -12.62
CA ALA A 414 15.41 -3.64 -12.71
C ALA A 414 15.57 -4.44 -11.41
N THR A 415 14.43 -4.70 -10.78
CA THR A 415 14.32 -5.31 -9.46
C THR A 415 13.26 -6.42 -9.50
N ASP A 416 13.37 -7.39 -8.62
CA ASP A 416 12.28 -8.35 -8.44
C ASP A 416 11.42 -8.06 -7.22
N PHE A 417 10.11 -8.11 -7.42
CA PHE A 417 9.09 -7.84 -6.42
C PHE A 417 8.23 -9.08 -6.12
N THR A 418 8.57 -10.27 -6.61
CA THR A 418 7.73 -11.47 -6.39
C THR A 418 7.61 -11.87 -4.91
N LEU A 419 8.55 -11.45 -4.05
CA LEU A 419 8.47 -11.63 -2.59
C LEU A 419 7.20 -11.01 -1.98
N LEU A 420 6.62 -10.00 -2.63
CA LEU A 420 5.39 -9.35 -2.17
C LEU A 420 4.17 -10.26 -2.36
N GLU A 421 4.22 -11.21 -3.31
CA GLU A 421 3.07 -12.06 -3.61
C GLU A 421 2.69 -12.94 -2.41
N GLN A 422 1.38 -13.02 -2.18
CA GLN A 422 0.79 -13.76 -1.08
C GLN A 422 -0.51 -14.41 -1.57
N SER A 423 -0.60 -15.73 -1.42
CA SER A 423 -1.86 -16.43 -1.64
C SER A 423 -2.83 -16.11 -0.50
N SER A 424 -4.14 -16.09 -0.79
CA SER A 424 -5.16 -15.98 0.25
C SER A 424 -4.97 -17.06 1.33
N PRO A 425 -4.99 -16.71 2.63
CA PRO A 425 -4.92 -17.67 3.73
C PRO A 425 -6.21 -18.49 3.88
N PHE A 426 -7.30 -18.13 3.17
CA PHE A 426 -8.60 -18.79 3.26
C PHE A 426 -8.79 -19.98 2.30
N LEU A 427 -7.85 -20.18 1.38
CA LEU A 427 -7.89 -21.29 0.41
C LEU A 427 -6.82 -22.33 0.76
N GLY A 428 -7.22 -23.61 0.84
CA GLY A 428 -6.31 -24.74 1.00
C GLY A 428 -5.21 -24.71 -0.07
N GLY A 429 -3.98 -24.47 0.37
CA GLY A 429 -2.94 -23.83 -0.43
C GLY A 429 -2.58 -24.52 -1.74
N ARG A 430 -2.65 -23.77 -2.85
CA ARG A 430 -1.72 -23.90 -3.98
C ARG A 430 -0.80 -22.68 -4.00
N LYS A 431 0.49 -22.93 -3.74
CA LYS A 431 1.60 -21.97 -3.84
C LYS A 431 2.07 -21.93 -5.31
N MET A 432 2.34 -20.76 -5.89
CA MET A 432 2.55 -20.55 -7.33
C MET A 432 3.80 -19.69 -7.65
N THR A 433 5.02 -20.21 -7.57
CA THR A 433 6.26 -19.49 -7.18
C THR A 433 7.05 -18.61 -8.20
N LYS A 434 7.93 -17.66 -7.73
CA LYS A 434 9.06 -16.94 -8.42
C LYS A 434 10.09 -16.21 -7.49
N ALA A 435 11.35 -15.97 -7.94
CA ALA A 435 12.55 -15.50 -7.20
C ALA A 435 13.34 -14.31 -7.82
N ALA A 436 14.26 -13.67 -7.07
CA ALA A 436 14.72 -12.26 -7.22
C ALA A 436 16.12 -11.93 -7.80
N TYR A 437 16.25 -10.84 -8.62
CA TYR A 437 17.52 -10.37 -9.28
C TYR A 437 17.61 -8.84 -9.69
N ASN A 438 18.82 -8.44 -10.16
CA ASN A 438 19.58 -7.15 -10.05
C ASN A 438 19.56 -6.11 -11.21
N THR A 439 20.11 -4.90 -10.95
CA THR A 439 20.99 -4.09 -11.86
C THR A 439 22.07 -3.26 -11.09
N LEU A 440 23.17 -2.91 -11.76
CA LEU A 440 24.36 -2.19 -11.25
C LEU A 440 24.27 -0.65 -11.32
N GLU A 441 24.93 0.00 -10.34
CA GLU A 441 25.33 1.40 -10.16
C GLU A 441 24.74 2.49 -11.08
N LYS A 442 23.52 2.91 -10.76
CA LYS A 442 23.11 4.33 -10.78
C LYS A 442 22.60 4.69 -9.39
N LYS A 443 22.30 5.97 -9.12
CA LYS A 443 21.68 6.39 -7.85
C LYS A 443 20.34 5.65 -7.73
N ASP A 444 20.30 4.60 -6.91
CA ASP A 444 19.14 3.71 -6.78
C ASP A 444 17.99 4.45 -6.10
N LEU A 445 16.91 4.70 -6.86
CA LEU A 445 15.72 5.41 -6.38
C LEU A 445 14.48 4.54 -6.62
N TRP A 446 13.54 4.58 -5.69
CA TRP A 446 12.24 3.92 -5.82
C TRP A 446 11.12 4.81 -5.27
N GLY A 447 9.90 4.59 -5.72
CA GLY A 447 8.71 5.30 -5.23
C GLY A 447 7.45 4.48 -5.41
N THR A 448 6.32 4.97 -4.91
CA THR A 448 5.05 4.27 -5.00
C THR A 448 3.89 5.19 -5.37
N SER A 449 2.90 4.63 -6.05
CA SER A 449 1.60 5.26 -6.28
C SER A 449 0.52 4.22 -6.00
N MET A 450 -0.62 4.65 -5.47
CA MET A 450 -1.73 3.73 -5.18
C MET A 450 -3.07 4.26 -5.69
N MET A 451 -3.96 3.32 -5.98
CA MET A 451 -5.36 3.56 -6.28
C MET A 451 -6.19 2.46 -5.60
N ILE A 452 -7.38 2.80 -5.12
CA ILE A 452 -8.32 1.87 -4.53
C ILE A 452 -9.48 1.66 -5.50
N VAL A 453 -9.80 0.40 -5.79
CA VAL A 453 -10.98 0.02 -6.56
C VAL A 453 -12.01 -0.55 -5.60
N SER A 454 -13.15 0.14 -5.47
CA SER A 454 -14.32 -0.37 -4.76
C SER A 454 -15.32 -0.91 -5.77
N CYS A 455 -15.57 -2.21 -5.71
CA CYS A 455 -16.55 -2.90 -6.54
C CYS A 455 -17.81 -3.20 -5.72
N GLY A 456 -18.99 -2.92 -6.25
CA GLY A 456 -20.27 -3.26 -5.60
C GLY A 456 -21.28 -3.86 -6.57
N ARG A 457 -22.19 -4.71 -6.08
CA ARG A 457 -23.37 -5.16 -6.86
C ARG A 457 -24.34 -4.03 -7.16
N LYS A 458 -24.27 -2.98 -6.35
CA LYS A 458 -24.92 -1.69 -6.52
C LYS A 458 -23.84 -0.62 -6.31
N PRO A 459 -24.01 0.60 -6.86
CA PRO A 459 -23.25 1.75 -6.40
C PRO A 459 -23.23 1.77 -4.87
N LEU A 460 -22.15 2.24 -4.24
CA LEU A 460 -22.16 2.43 -2.79
C LEU A 460 -23.44 3.18 -2.43
N GLN A 461 -24.37 2.52 -1.72
CA GLN A 461 -25.44 3.21 -1.02
C GLN A 461 -24.82 3.91 0.19
N LEU A 462 -23.90 4.84 -0.06
CA LEU A 462 -23.89 6.05 0.72
C LEU A 462 -25.22 6.70 0.37
N TYR A 463 -26.16 6.71 1.32
CA TYR A 463 -27.53 7.23 1.18
C TYR A 463 -27.69 8.25 0.05
N THR A 464 -28.16 7.79 -1.11
CA THR A 464 -28.56 8.60 -2.26
C THR A 464 -29.81 7.89 -2.80
N TRP A 465 -31.01 8.39 -2.57
CA TRP A 465 -31.54 9.67 -3.04
C TRP A 465 -32.34 10.41 -1.94
N ARG A 466 -31.96 11.64 -1.64
CA ARG A 466 -32.89 12.70 -1.20
C ARG A 466 -32.51 13.99 -1.94
N ASP A 467 -33.51 14.63 -2.54
CA ASP A 467 -33.49 16.03 -2.96
C ASP A 467 -32.55 16.46 -4.11
N GLY A 468 -32.26 15.57 -5.07
CA GLY A 468 -31.70 15.98 -6.38
C GLY A 468 -30.24 16.48 -6.37
N ILE A 469 -29.45 16.13 -5.35
CA ILE A 469 -28.05 16.56 -5.21
C ILE A 469 -27.09 15.46 -5.72
N ASP A 470 -26.18 15.82 -6.62
CA ASP A 470 -25.10 14.96 -7.12
C ASP A 470 -24.01 14.81 -6.04
N MET A 471 -23.98 13.64 -5.41
CA MET A 471 -23.10 13.38 -4.27
C MET A 471 -21.65 13.10 -4.69
N ASN A 472 -21.40 12.72 -5.94
CA ASN A 472 -20.04 12.61 -6.47
C ASN A 472 -19.44 14.00 -6.67
N LYS A 473 -20.23 14.96 -7.16
CA LYS A 473 -19.84 16.36 -7.21
C LYS A 473 -19.65 16.94 -5.80
N ALA A 474 -20.57 16.65 -4.88
CA ALA A 474 -20.45 17.07 -3.49
C ALA A 474 -19.18 16.54 -2.82
N LEU A 475 -18.85 15.26 -2.94
CA LEU A 475 -17.66 14.69 -2.30
C LEU A 475 -16.33 15.22 -2.88
N ARG A 476 -16.32 15.59 -4.17
CA ARG A 476 -15.15 16.15 -4.89
C ARG A 476 -14.87 17.62 -4.60
N GLU A 477 -15.84 18.37 -4.09
CA GLU A 477 -15.63 19.79 -3.74
C GLU A 477 -14.74 19.89 -2.48
N HIS A 478 -13.53 20.43 -2.65
CA HIS A 478 -12.58 20.60 -1.53
C HIS A 478 -13.05 21.70 -0.59
N LEU A 479 -13.51 21.32 0.61
CA LEU A 479 -13.72 22.24 1.72
C LEU A 479 -12.40 22.40 2.49
N VAL A 480 -11.67 23.48 2.19
CA VAL A 480 -10.39 23.77 2.83
C VAL A 480 -10.65 24.51 4.12
N GLY A 481 -10.20 23.97 5.25
CA GLY A 481 -10.34 24.60 6.56
C GLY A 481 -9.13 24.31 7.44
N ARG A 482 -7.98 24.90 7.09
CA ARG A 482 -6.70 24.72 7.80
C ARG A 482 -6.01 26.07 8.01
N SER A 483 -5.32 26.23 9.13
CA SER A 483 -4.47 27.39 9.40
C SER A 483 -3.31 27.48 8.41
N SER A 484 -3.09 28.66 7.84
CA SER A 484 -1.93 28.94 6.97
C SER A 484 -0.69 29.40 7.73
N SER A 485 -0.86 29.87 8.98
CA SER A 485 0.21 30.38 9.84
C SER A 485 -0.14 30.20 11.32
N PRO A 486 0.86 30.10 12.22
CA PRO A 486 0.64 30.05 13.66
C PRO A 486 0.06 31.37 14.19
N LEU A 487 -0.61 31.33 15.34
CA LEU A 487 -1.22 32.51 15.95
C LEU A 487 -1.10 32.47 17.48
N ILE A 488 -0.67 33.60 18.07
CA ILE A 488 -0.54 33.76 19.53
C ILE A 488 -1.39 34.94 19.98
N ILE A 489 -2.35 34.70 20.88
CA ILE A 489 -3.10 35.75 21.57
C ILE A 489 -2.77 35.75 23.06
N LYS A 490 -2.77 36.93 23.68
CA LYS A 490 -2.50 37.09 25.11
C LYS A 490 -3.43 38.13 25.71
N SER A 491 -4.31 37.72 26.61
CA SER A 491 -5.16 38.67 27.32
C SER A 491 -4.35 39.50 28.31
N ILE A 492 -4.38 40.83 28.14
CA ILE A 492 -3.63 41.81 28.94
C ILE A 492 -4.49 42.33 30.13
N GLY A 493 -5.81 42.09 30.10
CA GLY A 493 -6.78 42.65 31.05
C GLY A 493 -7.71 41.61 31.67
N VAL A 494 -8.76 42.07 32.36
CA VAL A 494 -9.80 41.19 32.95
C VAL A 494 -10.85 40.74 31.92
N THR A 495 -10.83 41.31 30.72
CA THR A 495 -11.73 40.96 29.63
C THR A 495 -11.14 39.86 28.75
N PRO A 496 -11.93 38.86 28.32
CA PRO A 496 -11.48 37.86 27.37
C PRO A 496 -11.02 38.48 26.04
N GLU A 497 -9.87 38.06 25.55
CA GLU A 497 -9.38 38.40 24.22
C GLU A 497 -9.78 37.30 23.23
N ARG A 498 -10.31 37.69 22.07
CA ARG A 498 -10.81 36.80 21.03
C ARG A 498 -10.26 37.25 19.68
N ARG A 499 -9.68 36.34 18.91
CA ARG A 499 -9.18 36.64 17.55
C ARG A 499 -9.48 35.50 16.59
N ALA A 500 -9.99 35.84 15.41
CA ALA A 500 -10.13 34.90 14.31
C ALA A 500 -8.76 34.37 13.89
N TRP A 501 -8.67 33.07 13.62
CA TRP A 501 -7.42 32.44 13.21
C TRP A 501 -7.45 31.98 11.76
N PHE A 502 -8.38 31.09 11.43
CA PHE A 502 -8.62 30.66 10.05
C PHE A 502 -10.08 30.29 9.90
N GLN A 503 -10.52 30.10 8.66
CA GLN A 503 -11.87 29.69 8.34
C GLN A 503 -11.88 28.72 7.18
N THR A 504 -13.01 28.09 6.95
CA THR A 504 -13.22 27.30 5.74
C THR A 504 -13.36 28.19 4.51
N THR A 505 -13.16 27.64 3.32
CA THR A 505 -13.80 28.19 2.12
C THR A 505 -15.34 28.18 2.29
N PRO A 506 -16.07 29.05 1.55
CA PRO A 506 -17.53 28.99 1.52
C PRO A 506 -18.03 27.58 1.21
N ILE A 507 -18.92 27.08 2.05
CA ILE A 507 -19.48 25.72 1.95
C ILE A 507 -20.59 25.74 0.91
N SER A 508 -20.44 24.98 -0.16
CA SER A 508 -21.48 24.88 -1.19
C SER A 508 -22.72 24.14 -0.68
N ALA A 509 -23.83 24.27 -1.39
CA ALA A 509 -25.04 23.49 -1.12
C ALA A 509 -24.78 21.98 -1.20
N ASN A 510 -23.97 21.55 -2.17
CA ASN A 510 -23.59 20.16 -2.35
C ASN A 510 -22.78 19.65 -1.15
N ARG A 511 -21.77 20.40 -0.68
CA ARG A 511 -20.97 20.02 0.50
C ARG A 511 -21.81 19.99 1.76
N LEU A 512 -22.65 20.99 1.97
CA LEU A 512 -23.48 21.06 3.15
C LEU A 512 -24.46 19.88 3.24
N ALA A 513 -24.93 19.38 2.10
CA ALA A 513 -25.84 18.24 2.05
C ALA A 513 -25.20 16.91 2.50
N VAL A 514 -23.87 16.77 2.39
CA VAL A 514 -23.16 15.51 2.65
C VAL A 514 -22.38 15.49 3.95
N ILE A 515 -21.98 16.65 4.48
CA ILE A 515 -21.28 16.72 5.76
C ILE A 515 -22.27 16.35 6.86
N ARG A 516 -21.91 15.37 7.69
CA ARG A 516 -22.73 14.95 8.85
C ARG A 516 -22.06 15.37 10.15
N ASN A 517 -20.75 15.43 10.17
CA ASN A 517 -19.99 15.77 11.36
C ASN A 517 -18.86 16.73 11.02
N VAL A 518 -18.57 17.65 11.93
CA VAL A 518 -17.35 18.44 11.89
C VAL A 518 -16.62 18.38 13.24
N ARG A 519 -15.30 18.29 13.19
CA ARG A 519 -14.42 18.39 14.35
C ARG A 519 -13.24 19.29 14.05
N LEU A 520 -12.91 20.16 14.99
CA LEU A 520 -11.67 20.95 14.95
C LEU A 520 -10.56 20.20 15.67
N ARG A 521 -9.40 20.08 15.04
CA ARG A 521 -8.17 19.57 15.64
C ARG A 521 -7.11 20.67 15.67
N THR A 522 -6.49 20.91 16.81
CA THR A 522 -5.45 21.94 16.97
C THR A 522 -4.18 21.40 17.62
N LEU A 523 -3.03 21.93 17.22
CA LEU A 523 -1.74 21.79 17.88
C LEU A 523 -1.45 23.11 18.59
N ALA A 524 -1.67 23.14 19.90
CA ALA A 524 -1.59 24.36 20.68
C ALA A 524 -1.10 24.08 22.10
N ARG A 525 -0.80 25.16 22.83
CA ARG A 525 -0.43 25.12 24.25
C ARG A 525 -0.91 26.35 25.01
N ASP A 526 -0.95 26.20 26.34
CA ASP A 526 -1.23 27.27 27.27
C ASP A 526 0.08 27.74 27.94
N GLN A 527 0.40 29.02 27.83
CA GLN A 527 1.62 29.58 28.45
C GLN A 527 1.33 30.44 29.70
N GLY A 528 0.09 30.51 30.19
CA GLY A 528 -0.27 31.36 31.32
C GLY A 528 0.15 30.81 32.70
N GLN A 529 0.41 31.71 33.66
CA GLN A 529 0.46 31.40 35.09
C GLN A 529 -0.89 31.76 35.72
N TYR A 530 -1.63 30.75 36.20
CA TYR A 530 -2.93 30.97 36.84
C TYR A 530 -2.85 30.67 38.34
N GLY A 531 -3.38 31.58 39.15
CA GLY A 531 -3.42 31.42 40.61
C GLY A 531 -4.22 30.17 41.03
N ALA A 532 -3.63 29.39 41.96
CA ALA A 532 -4.13 28.33 42.85
C ALA A 532 -5.13 27.24 42.37
N ALA A 533 -5.94 27.43 41.33
CA ALA A 533 -6.95 26.47 40.88
C ALA A 533 -6.38 25.54 39.80
N LYS A 534 -5.98 24.32 40.18
CA LYS A 534 -5.25 23.36 39.33
C LYS A 534 -5.97 22.88 38.06
N ASN A 535 -7.28 23.12 37.90
CA ASN A 535 -8.11 22.50 36.84
C ASN A 535 -8.97 23.48 36.02
N LYS A 536 -8.64 24.78 36.00
CA LYS A 536 -9.44 25.75 35.24
C LYS A 536 -8.79 26.05 33.89
N HIS A 537 -9.58 25.93 32.82
CA HIS A 537 -9.16 26.23 31.45
C HIS A 537 -9.35 27.71 31.15
N TYR A 538 -8.29 28.40 30.73
CA TYR A 538 -8.34 29.83 30.45
C TYR A 538 -8.11 30.17 28.97
N SER A 539 -7.61 29.24 28.17
CA SER A 539 -7.52 29.38 26.70
C SER A 539 -8.34 28.31 25.99
N SER A 540 -9.03 28.68 24.91
CA SER A 540 -9.89 27.78 24.13
C SER A 540 -9.98 28.15 22.67
N PHE A 541 -10.57 27.26 21.89
CA PHE A 541 -10.95 27.47 20.50
C PHE A 541 -12.46 27.38 20.35
N ASP A 542 -13.04 28.38 19.70
CA ASP A 542 -14.46 28.45 19.41
C ASP A 542 -14.68 28.35 17.90
N LEU A 543 -15.82 27.82 17.48
CA LEU A 543 -16.30 27.75 16.11
C LEU A 543 -17.41 28.78 15.92
N ALA A 544 -17.29 29.65 14.92
CA ALA A 544 -18.30 30.62 14.53
C ALA A 544 -18.76 30.39 13.08
N ILE A 545 -20.05 30.61 12.79
CA ILE A 545 -20.55 30.65 11.42
C ILE A 545 -20.41 32.07 10.88
N LEU A 546 -19.78 32.23 9.72
CA LEU A 546 -19.77 33.46 8.96
C LEU A 546 -20.77 33.41 7.81
N ASP A 547 -21.52 34.49 7.63
CA ASP A 547 -22.35 34.67 6.44
C ASP A 547 -21.50 34.86 5.19
N SER A 548 -22.15 34.84 4.01
CA SER A 548 -21.50 35.08 2.71
C SER A 548 -20.80 36.45 2.58
N LYS A 549 -21.01 37.37 3.52
CA LYS A 549 -20.33 38.67 3.60
C LYS A 549 -19.20 38.68 4.64
N GLY A 550 -18.88 37.54 5.25
CA GLY A 550 -17.82 37.37 6.24
C GLY A 550 -18.18 37.86 7.64
N ARG A 551 -19.47 38.06 7.96
CA ARG A 551 -19.93 38.53 9.28
C ARG A 551 -20.40 37.35 10.12
N VAL A 552 -20.14 37.37 11.42
CA VAL A 552 -20.61 36.31 12.34
C VAL A 552 -22.15 36.29 12.34
N LYS A 553 -22.74 35.15 12.01
CA LYS A 553 -24.20 34.98 12.02
C LYS A 553 -24.75 35.08 13.44
N LEU A 554 -25.93 35.66 13.55
CA LEU A 554 -26.70 35.69 14.79
C LEU A 554 -27.83 34.67 14.71
N ASN A 555 -28.07 33.96 15.81
CA ASN A 555 -29.23 33.09 15.94
C ASN A 555 -30.51 33.95 15.89
N PRO A 556 -31.44 33.72 14.94
CA PRO A 556 -32.62 34.57 14.76
C PRO A 556 -33.50 34.68 16.01
N SER A 557 -33.60 33.61 16.79
CA SER A 557 -34.46 33.54 17.97
C SER A 557 -33.85 34.20 19.20
N THR A 558 -32.52 34.07 19.39
CA THR A 558 -31.85 34.55 20.61
C THR A 558 -31.06 35.84 20.41
N GLN A 559 -30.84 36.25 19.14
CA GLN A 559 -29.97 37.35 18.74
C GLN A 559 -28.52 37.22 19.24
N LYS A 560 -28.11 36.01 19.66
CA LYS A 560 -26.74 35.71 20.09
C LYS A 560 -25.89 35.23 18.90
N PRO A 561 -24.57 35.46 18.89
CA PRO A 561 -23.67 34.90 17.89
C PRO A 561 -23.78 33.37 17.80
N CYS A 562 -23.85 32.85 16.59
CA CYS A 562 -23.74 31.41 16.30
C CYS A 562 -22.29 30.96 16.52
N THR A 563 -21.91 30.84 17.78
CA THR A 563 -20.54 30.52 18.22
C THR A 563 -20.57 29.49 19.33
N TRP A 564 -19.78 28.43 19.19
CA TRP A 564 -19.71 27.31 20.13
C TRP A 564 -18.27 26.98 20.48
N GLN A 565 -17.99 26.67 21.74
CA GLN A 565 -16.66 26.23 22.14
C GLN A 565 -16.39 24.82 21.59
N SER A 566 -15.25 24.65 20.91
CA SER A 566 -14.80 23.34 20.44
C SER A 566 -14.04 22.59 21.52
N HIS A 567 -12.99 23.20 22.07
CA HIS A 567 -12.22 22.64 23.18
C HIS A 567 -11.34 23.70 23.85
N PRO A 568 -11.03 23.53 25.14
CA PRO A 568 -9.95 24.26 25.80
C PRO A 568 -8.57 23.67 25.49
N ASN A 569 -7.52 24.47 25.69
CA ASN A 569 -6.17 23.94 25.81
C ASN A 569 -6.00 23.09 27.09
N GLN A 570 -5.00 22.22 27.09
CA GLN A 570 -4.58 21.52 28.29
C GLN A 570 -4.09 22.53 29.34
N PRO A 571 -4.64 22.53 30.57
CA PRO A 571 -4.31 23.51 31.58
C PRO A 571 -2.87 23.30 32.05
N ASN A 572 -2.12 24.39 32.22
CA ASN A 572 -0.74 24.40 32.73
C ASN A 572 0.28 23.58 31.90
N SER A 573 -0.04 23.21 30.65
CA SER A 573 0.89 22.49 29.77
C SER A 573 1.69 23.45 28.90
N LYS A 574 3.02 23.46 29.08
CA LYS A 574 3.96 24.24 28.26
C LYS A 574 4.32 23.57 26.93
N GLN A 575 3.87 22.33 26.71
CA GLN A 575 4.16 21.55 25.51
C GLN A 575 3.02 21.70 24.50
N TYR A 576 3.38 21.80 23.22
CA TYR A 576 2.41 21.68 22.13
C TYR A 576 1.84 20.28 22.13
N ALA A 577 0.51 20.18 22.14
CA ALA A 577 -0.19 18.90 22.06
C ALA A 577 -1.31 18.99 21.03
N TRP A 578 -1.52 17.90 20.30
CA TRP A 578 -2.69 17.75 19.46
C TRP A 578 -3.91 17.50 20.33
N VAL A 579 -4.94 18.32 20.16
CA VAL A 579 -6.23 18.18 20.82
C VAL A 579 -7.32 18.08 19.77
N ASP A 580 -8.13 17.03 19.87
CA ASP A 580 -9.32 16.88 19.07
C ASP A 580 -10.53 17.44 19.83
N GLY A 581 -11.21 18.42 19.25
CA GLY A 581 -12.33 19.11 19.89
C GLY A 581 -13.63 18.31 19.97
N LEU A 582 -14.69 18.99 20.39
CA LEU A 582 -16.06 18.48 20.31
C LEU A 582 -16.38 18.05 18.87
N VAL A 583 -17.06 16.92 18.73
CA VAL A 583 -17.69 16.51 17.47
C VAL A 583 -19.03 17.23 17.38
N PHE A 584 -19.17 18.12 16.42
CA PHE A 584 -20.44 18.74 16.06
C PHE A 584 -21.16 17.78 15.10
N ASP A 585 -21.86 16.80 15.69
CA ASP A 585 -22.59 15.76 14.95
C ASP A 585 -23.82 16.32 14.22
N GLU A 586 -24.47 15.49 13.42
CA GLU A 586 -25.59 15.88 12.54
C GLU A 586 -26.80 16.46 13.30
N TYR A 587 -26.88 16.22 14.61
CA TYR A 587 -27.95 16.71 15.47
C TYR A 587 -27.61 18.04 16.16
N HIS A 588 -26.34 18.47 16.10
CA HIS A 588 -25.90 19.71 16.70
C HIS A 588 -26.60 20.93 16.07
N GLU A 589 -26.98 21.91 16.90
CA GLU A 589 -27.74 23.09 16.45
C GLU A 589 -27.01 23.96 15.40
N LEU A 590 -25.68 23.82 15.30
CA LEU A 590 -24.85 24.45 14.28
C LEU A 590 -25.43 24.24 12.87
N TRP A 591 -25.88 23.01 12.57
CA TRP A 591 -26.40 22.66 11.26
C TRP A 591 -27.73 23.33 10.91
N ARG A 592 -28.45 23.84 11.92
CA ARG A 592 -29.72 24.58 11.72
C ARG A 592 -29.50 26.03 11.31
N HIS A 593 -28.28 26.54 11.46
CA HIS A 593 -27.95 27.96 11.25
C HIS A 593 -27.02 28.21 10.06
N ILE A 594 -26.38 27.15 9.55
CA ILE A 594 -25.46 27.22 8.42
C ILE A 594 -26.22 27.06 7.10
N GLU A 595 -25.90 27.90 6.12
CA GLU A 595 -26.52 27.93 4.80
C GLU A 595 -25.46 27.81 3.71
N PRO A 596 -25.84 27.41 2.47
CA PRO A 596 -24.92 27.44 1.34
C PRO A 596 -24.29 28.82 1.14
N GLY A 597 -22.96 28.86 1.04
CA GLY A 597 -22.16 30.09 0.94
C GLY A 597 -21.57 30.58 2.27
N ASP A 598 -21.99 30.01 3.39
CA ASP A 598 -21.42 30.32 4.71
C ASP A 598 -20.05 29.64 4.90
N SER A 599 -19.30 30.09 5.90
CA SER A 599 -18.00 29.49 6.28
C SER A 599 -17.93 29.21 7.78
N LEU A 600 -17.16 28.19 8.18
CA LEU A 600 -16.84 27.94 9.58
C LEU A 600 -15.52 28.61 9.94
N GLN A 601 -15.52 29.52 10.91
CA GLN A 601 -14.34 30.22 11.40
C GLN A 601 -13.91 29.69 12.77
N VAL A 602 -12.60 29.51 12.95
CA VAL A 602 -11.98 29.22 14.23
C VAL A 602 -11.58 30.53 14.90
N VAL A 603 -12.03 30.71 16.14
CA VAL A 603 -11.72 31.88 16.98
C VAL A 603 -10.92 31.41 18.19
N MET A 604 -9.70 31.92 18.34
CA MET A 604 -8.88 31.70 19.52
C MET A 604 -9.38 32.59 20.65
N CYS A 605 -9.44 32.03 21.87
CA CYS A 605 -9.87 32.73 23.07
C CYS A 605 -8.82 32.64 24.18
N ALA A 606 -8.58 33.76 24.87
CA ALA A 606 -7.78 33.87 26.09
C ALA A 606 -8.60 34.64 27.15
N GLN A 607 -9.05 33.96 28.21
CA GLN A 607 -10.16 34.41 29.04
C GLN A 607 -9.78 35.41 30.15
N THR A 608 -8.55 35.36 30.66
CA THR A 608 -8.14 36.11 31.86
C THR A 608 -6.78 36.75 31.70
N LYS A 609 -6.47 37.74 32.55
CA LYS A 609 -5.19 38.46 32.55
C LYS A 609 -4.02 37.47 32.58
N ASN A 610 -3.07 37.65 31.67
CA ASN A 610 -1.90 36.80 31.44
C ASN A 610 -2.17 35.41 30.86
N CYS A 611 -3.41 35.11 30.45
CA CYS A 611 -3.72 33.94 29.66
C CYS A 611 -3.13 34.08 28.26
N VAL A 612 -2.45 33.03 27.79
CA VAL A 612 -1.90 32.94 26.43
C VAL A 612 -2.49 31.72 25.75
N ASN A 613 -3.00 31.91 24.53
CA ASN A 613 -3.31 30.81 23.62
C ASN A 613 -2.32 30.86 22.47
N ASP A 614 -1.43 29.88 22.41
CA ASP A 614 -0.36 29.76 21.42
C ASP A 614 -0.63 28.54 20.54
N ALA A 615 -1.06 28.78 19.30
CA ALA A 615 -1.48 27.75 18.37
C ALA A 615 -0.55 27.70 17.15
N ALA A 616 0.00 26.52 16.88
CA ALA A 616 0.89 26.29 15.75
C ALA A 616 0.12 25.88 14.49
N GLU A 617 -0.79 24.91 14.62
CA GLU A 617 -1.55 24.37 13.50
C GLU A 617 -2.98 24.01 13.90
N GLY A 618 -3.94 24.19 12.98
CA GLY A 618 -5.32 23.79 13.19
C GLY A 618 -5.97 23.39 11.89
N HIS A 619 -6.84 22.38 11.92
CA HIS A 619 -7.63 21.98 10.77
C HIS A 619 -8.98 21.36 11.15
N PHE A 620 -9.93 21.48 10.24
CA PHE A 620 -11.21 20.80 10.31
C PHE A 620 -11.13 19.38 9.73
N MET A 621 -11.86 18.47 10.36
CA MET A 621 -12.16 17.14 9.85
C MET A 621 -13.67 17.07 9.63
N PHE A 622 -14.10 16.64 8.45
CA PHE A 622 -15.50 16.48 8.05
C PHE A 622 -15.75 15.03 7.64
N TRP A 623 -16.85 14.43 8.06
CA TRP A 623 -17.24 13.08 7.66
C TRP A 623 -18.75 12.84 7.76
#